data_AF-A0A6H9LCE6-F1
#
_entry.id   AF-A0A6H9LCE6-F1
#
_cell.length_a   1.000
_cell.length_b   1.000
_cell.length_c   1.000
_cell.angle_alpha   90.00
_cell.angle_beta   90.00
_cell.angle_gamma   90.00
#
_symmetry.space_group_name_H-M   'P 1'
#
loop_
_entity.id
_entity.type
_entity.pdbx_description
1 polymer ?
#
loop_
_entity_poly.entity_id
_entity_poly.type
_entity_poly.pdbx_seq_one_letter_code
_entity_poly.pdbx_strand_id
1 'polypeptide(L)'
;MRTKPYLIVTAQGKYHAYLINDVTSAVTDSGLNIVAVEQNSSFGLAILAMVTETIEPDDSVYAARERLLKKFGKLINHQVDVKIIPPGEISRFVNKNIQVFTIIGRDKVGILKAITNALANFRVSIEKMHHIARGELVVMELWVDASELRDLAVLKDAIQQTCKRFNFDTIIQPDSPFRQRRRLVVFDMDRTIIENEVIDELAKAANVGKKVSEITSKAMAGELEYKESLRARVKLLKGLSADLFHDVAQNMKLTHGAQDVTRTLKELGFKLALISGGFYYFANIVKERLGFDYVYANELEIKDGVVTGELKGPIIDAEAKGRILKEIAEKEGLTLDEVVAVGDGSNDEIMLKNAGFGIAFNAHDILKKVADGQLTQKNLHGLLFCLGATGQNQIPDTASAS
;
A
#
# COMPACT_ATOMS: atom_id res chain seq x y z
N MET A 1 28.95 33.94 12.36
CA MET A 1 27.90 34.56 11.50
C MET A 1 26.62 34.62 12.30
N ARG A 2 26.01 35.81 12.49
CA ARG A 2 24.66 35.89 13.08
C ARG A 2 23.68 35.31 12.06
N THR A 3 22.96 34.25 12.43
CA THR A 3 21.88 33.72 11.61
C THR A 3 20.73 34.73 11.62
N LYS A 4 20.32 35.20 10.44
CA LYS A 4 19.24 36.20 10.28
C LYS A 4 17.88 35.56 10.57
N PRO A 5 16.97 36.21 11.32
CA PRO A 5 15.64 35.68 11.56
C PRO A 5 14.80 35.69 10.28
N TYR A 6 13.93 34.69 10.15
CA TYR A 6 13.03 34.56 9.02
C TYR A 6 11.63 35.09 9.37
N LEU A 7 10.94 35.56 8.35
CA LEU A 7 9.54 35.95 8.40
C LEU A 7 8.71 34.90 7.68
N ILE A 8 7.78 34.26 8.39
CA ILE A 8 6.75 33.45 7.76
C ILE A 8 5.58 34.36 7.40
N VAL A 9 5.27 34.43 6.11
CA VAL A 9 4.08 35.12 5.60
C VAL A 9 3.09 34.06 5.18
N THR A 10 1.91 34.05 5.80
CA THR A 10 0.79 33.22 5.36
C THR A 10 -0.32 34.09 4.80
N ALA A 11 -0.83 33.71 3.64
CA ALA A 11 -1.96 34.36 3.00
C ALA A 11 -3.05 33.33 2.73
N GLN A 12 -4.29 33.68 3.05
CA GLN A 12 -5.46 32.87 2.74
C GLN A 12 -6.57 33.70 2.09
N GLY A 13 -7.24 33.10 1.12
CA GLY A 13 -8.31 33.76 0.37
C GLY A 13 -9.03 32.83 -0.59
N LYS A 14 -10.06 33.36 -1.27
CA LYS A 14 -10.70 32.66 -2.39
C LYS A 14 -9.70 32.53 -3.54
N TYR A 15 -9.69 31.37 -4.18
CA TYR A 15 -8.83 31.13 -5.33
C TYR A 15 -9.25 32.01 -6.53
N HIS A 16 -8.28 32.70 -7.13
CA HIS A 16 -8.38 33.35 -8.43
C HIS A 16 -7.00 33.43 -9.10
N ALA A 17 -6.97 33.68 -10.41
CA ALA A 17 -5.75 33.63 -11.22
C ALA A 17 -4.61 34.55 -10.72
N TYR A 18 -4.95 35.69 -10.11
CA TYR A 18 -3.98 36.69 -9.65
C TYR A 18 -3.53 36.53 -8.19
N LEU A 19 -4.16 35.66 -7.38
CA LEU A 19 -3.90 35.57 -5.94
C LEU A 19 -2.41 35.39 -5.61
N ILE A 20 -1.76 34.44 -6.28
CA ILE A 20 -0.34 34.15 -6.04
C ILE A 20 0.52 35.35 -6.46
N ASN A 21 0.21 35.97 -7.61
CA ASN A 21 0.92 37.15 -8.10
C ASN A 21 0.78 38.34 -7.13
N ASP A 22 -0.43 38.63 -6.67
CA ASP A 22 -0.73 39.79 -5.83
C ASP A 22 -0.03 39.66 -4.46
N VAL A 23 -0.05 38.46 -3.87
CA VAL A 23 0.61 38.19 -2.60
C VAL A 23 2.13 38.20 -2.73
N THR A 24 2.69 37.56 -3.76
CA THR A 24 4.15 37.53 -3.97
C THR A 24 4.69 38.93 -4.28
N SER A 25 3.99 39.71 -5.09
CA SER A 25 4.32 41.12 -5.36
C SER A 25 4.33 41.95 -4.08
N ALA A 26 3.30 41.82 -3.23
CA ALA A 26 3.25 42.53 -1.95
C ALA A 26 4.43 42.18 -1.02
N VAL A 27 4.88 40.92 -1.02
CA VAL A 27 6.06 40.47 -0.27
C VAL A 27 7.34 41.07 -0.83
N THR A 28 7.55 40.99 -2.14
CA THR A 28 8.77 41.50 -2.77
C THR A 28 8.85 43.02 -2.73
N ASP A 29 7.74 43.73 -2.95
CA ASP A 29 7.65 45.19 -2.89
C ASP A 29 7.89 45.73 -1.47
N SER A 30 7.72 44.87 -0.45
CA SER A 30 8.06 45.17 0.95
C SER A 30 9.56 44.93 1.26
N GLY A 31 10.38 44.63 0.25
CA GLY A 31 11.83 44.43 0.36
C GLY A 31 12.24 43.07 0.95
N LEU A 32 11.34 42.09 0.92
CA LEU A 32 11.60 40.73 1.39
C LEU A 32 11.95 39.80 0.23
N ASN A 33 12.96 38.95 0.45
CA ASN A 33 13.27 37.83 -0.44
C ASN A 33 12.45 36.61 -0.03
N ILE A 34 11.90 35.86 -0.99
CA ILE A 34 11.18 34.60 -0.73
C ILE A 34 12.18 33.45 -0.85
N VAL A 35 12.41 32.74 0.25
CA VAL A 35 13.38 31.64 0.35
C VAL A 35 12.73 30.30 0.03
N ALA A 36 11.48 30.12 0.50
CA ALA A 36 10.68 28.93 0.23
C ALA A 36 9.21 29.30 0.17
N VAL A 37 8.44 28.54 -0.60
CA VAL A 37 7.01 28.76 -0.77
C VAL A 37 6.29 27.41 -0.84
N GLU A 38 5.18 27.31 -0.11
CA GLU A 38 4.23 26.22 -0.21
C GLU A 38 2.85 26.79 -0.50
N GLN A 39 2.16 26.19 -1.48
CA GLN A 39 0.82 26.60 -1.88
C GLN A 39 -0.09 25.39 -1.94
N ASN A 40 -1.25 25.50 -1.30
CA ASN A 40 -2.32 24.53 -1.41
C ASN A 40 -3.63 25.22 -1.75
N SER A 41 -4.47 24.55 -2.53
CA SER A 41 -5.82 25.03 -2.87
C SER A 41 -6.82 23.90 -2.77
N SER A 42 -7.86 24.11 -1.97
CA SER A 42 -8.90 23.12 -1.71
C SER A 42 -10.25 23.83 -1.59
N PHE A 43 -11.29 23.27 -2.21
CA PHE A 43 -12.67 23.76 -2.10
C PHE A 43 -12.85 25.27 -2.42
N GLY A 44 -12.09 25.78 -3.40
CA GLY A 44 -12.14 27.18 -3.80
C GLY A 44 -11.42 28.16 -2.87
N LEU A 45 -10.73 27.67 -1.84
CA LEU A 45 -9.84 28.43 -0.97
C LEU A 45 -8.39 28.09 -1.31
N ALA A 46 -7.51 29.08 -1.19
CA ALA A 46 -6.08 28.91 -1.34
C ALA A 46 -5.37 29.43 -0.10
N ILE A 47 -4.35 28.69 0.30
CA ILE A 47 -3.43 29.02 1.38
C ILE A 47 -2.04 29.04 0.77
N LEU A 48 -1.33 30.14 0.99
CA LEU A 48 0.06 30.35 0.59
C LEU A 48 0.87 30.57 1.86
N ALA A 49 1.93 29.79 2.07
CA ALA A 49 2.88 29.97 3.14
C ALA A 49 4.26 30.22 2.53
N MET A 50 4.93 31.30 2.95
CA MET A 50 6.25 31.68 2.45
C MET A 50 7.22 31.87 3.60
N VAL A 51 8.40 31.28 3.48
CA VAL A 51 9.56 31.62 4.30
C VAL A 51 10.27 32.76 3.60
N THR A 52 10.41 33.89 4.29
CA THR A 52 11.00 35.10 3.73
C THR A 52 12.14 35.61 4.60
N GLU A 53 13.06 36.33 3.99
CA GLU A 53 14.20 36.95 4.68
C GLU A 53 14.38 38.40 4.24
N THR A 54 15.05 39.19 5.06
CA THR A 54 15.35 40.58 4.73
C THR A 54 16.62 40.67 3.90
N ILE A 55 16.53 41.44 2.81
CA ILE A 55 17.69 41.79 1.98
C ILE A 55 18.68 42.65 2.80
N GLU A 56 18.15 43.54 3.66
CA GLU A 56 18.93 44.41 4.56
C GLU A 56 18.87 43.92 6.03
N PRO A 57 20.00 43.90 6.76
CA PRO A 57 20.12 43.23 8.07
C PRO A 57 19.65 44.07 9.28
N ASP A 58 18.67 44.97 9.12
CA ASP A 58 18.17 45.80 10.22
C ASP A 58 16.93 45.18 10.89
N ASP A 59 17.12 44.70 12.13
CA ASP A 59 16.09 44.08 12.96
C ASP A 59 14.93 45.04 13.32
N SER A 60 15.12 46.36 13.25
CA SER A 60 14.07 47.34 13.51
C SER A 60 13.00 47.41 12.42
N VAL A 61 13.27 46.80 11.25
CA VAL A 61 12.43 46.92 10.04
C VAL A 61 11.35 45.83 9.97
N TYR A 62 11.47 44.73 10.73
CA TYR A 62 10.52 43.61 10.69
C TYR A 62 9.09 44.03 11.05
N ALA A 63 8.92 44.84 12.10
CA ALA A 63 7.60 45.34 12.52
C ALA A 63 6.97 46.29 11.48
N ALA A 64 7.78 47.06 10.75
CA ALA A 64 7.30 47.93 9.69
C ALA A 64 6.84 47.12 8.47
N ARG A 65 7.60 46.09 8.09
CA ARG A 65 7.25 45.18 6.99
C ARG A 65 6.00 44.36 7.30
N GLU A 66 5.87 43.86 8.52
CA GLU A 66 4.65 43.20 8.99
C GLU A 66 3.41 44.10 8.83
N ARG A 67 3.50 45.37 9.25
CA ARG A 67 2.39 46.33 9.10
C ARG A 67 2.04 46.59 7.63
N LEU A 68 3.05 46.71 6.77
CA LEU A 68 2.85 46.90 5.32
C LEU A 68 2.12 45.70 4.72
N LEU A 69 2.59 44.48 4.97
CA LEU A 69 1.98 43.25 4.47
C LEU A 69 0.53 43.08 4.95
N LYS A 70 0.26 43.34 6.24
CA LYS A 70 -1.11 43.29 6.78
C LYS A 70 -2.02 44.35 6.15
N LYS A 71 -1.48 45.52 5.82
CA LYS A 71 -2.24 46.58 5.12
C LYS A 71 -2.53 46.20 3.66
N PHE A 72 -1.55 45.64 2.96
CA PHE A 72 -1.72 45.15 1.59
C PHE A 72 -2.74 44.01 1.51
N GLY A 73 -2.68 43.03 2.42
CA GLY A 73 -3.66 41.95 2.50
C GLY A 73 -5.10 42.45 2.55
N LYS A 74 -5.37 43.47 3.38
CA LYS A 74 -6.69 44.12 3.43
C LYS A 74 -7.10 44.77 2.10
N LEU A 75 -6.14 45.33 1.36
CA LEU A 75 -6.39 46.01 0.08
C LEU A 75 -6.83 45.02 -1.02
N ILE A 76 -6.19 43.85 -1.05
CA ILE A 76 -6.47 42.78 -2.02
C ILE A 76 -7.56 41.80 -1.53
N ASN A 77 -8.27 42.14 -0.45
CA ASN A 77 -9.31 41.32 0.16
C ASN A 77 -8.84 39.89 0.52
N HIS A 78 -7.63 39.78 1.07
CA HIS A 78 -7.05 38.54 1.56
C HIS A 78 -6.69 38.66 3.04
N GLN A 79 -6.78 37.56 3.77
CA GLN A 79 -6.28 37.52 5.14
C GLN A 79 -4.80 37.15 5.10
N VAL A 80 -3.94 38.10 5.47
CA VAL A 80 -2.50 37.92 5.56
C VAL A 80 -2.10 37.93 7.03
N ASP A 81 -1.45 36.86 7.48
CA ASP A 81 -0.79 36.78 8.77
C ASP A 81 0.72 36.70 8.60
N VAL A 82 1.45 37.32 9.52
CA VAL A 82 2.91 37.44 9.45
C VAL A 82 3.46 37.09 10.83
N LYS A 83 4.39 36.13 10.86
CA LYS A 83 5.04 35.65 12.07
C LYS A 83 6.55 35.69 11.91
N ILE A 84 7.26 36.24 12.89
CA ILE A 84 8.73 36.19 12.96
C ILE A 84 9.12 34.87 13.63
N ILE A 85 10.00 34.09 12.99
CA ILE A 85 10.51 32.83 13.53
C ILE A 85 12.04 32.90 13.67
N PRO A 86 12.59 32.65 14.88
CA PRO A 86 14.03 32.57 15.07
C PRO A 86 14.68 31.45 14.23
N PRO A 87 15.93 31.61 13.75
CA PRO A 87 16.56 30.64 12.85
C PRO A 87 16.62 29.20 13.41
N GLY A 88 16.73 29.04 14.73
CA GLY A 88 16.82 27.74 15.40
C GLY A 88 15.51 26.93 15.43
N GLU A 89 14.35 27.57 15.20
CA GLU A 89 13.06 26.88 15.17
C GLU A 89 12.77 26.23 13.80
N ILE A 90 13.48 26.64 12.74
CA ILE A 90 13.23 26.18 11.37
C ILE A 90 13.75 24.76 11.12
N SER A 91 14.83 24.34 11.79
CA SER A 91 15.38 22.99 11.60
C SER A 91 14.41 21.87 11.99
N ARG A 92 13.45 22.14 12.89
CA ARG A 92 12.38 21.21 13.27
C ARG A 92 11.42 20.90 12.13
N PHE A 93 11.35 21.75 11.11
CA PHE A 93 10.48 21.53 9.95
C PHE A 93 11.10 20.60 8.90
N VAL A 94 12.41 20.31 8.96
CA VAL A 94 13.15 19.69 7.85
C VAL A 94 13.39 18.19 8.04
N ASN A 95 13.57 17.72 9.27
CA ASN A 95 13.83 16.29 9.56
C ASN A 95 12.61 15.63 10.20
N LYS A 96 11.59 15.31 9.39
CA LYS A 96 10.39 14.60 9.83
C LYS A 96 10.47 13.13 9.49
N ASN A 97 10.06 12.27 10.42
CA ASN A 97 9.79 10.86 10.18
C ASN A 97 8.32 10.71 9.77
N ILE A 98 8.04 10.96 8.49
CA ILE A 98 6.68 10.89 7.96
C ILE A 98 6.31 9.45 7.63
N GLN A 99 5.16 9.03 8.14
CA GLN A 99 4.53 7.76 7.84
C GLN A 99 3.23 8.02 7.08
N VAL A 100 3.01 7.31 5.97
CA VAL A 100 1.78 7.40 5.19
C VAL A 100 0.83 6.28 5.61
N PHE A 101 -0.33 6.69 6.08
CA PHE A 101 -1.40 5.83 6.53
C PHE A 101 -2.48 5.81 5.46
N THR A 102 -2.59 4.69 4.74
CA THR A 102 -3.64 4.49 3.73
C THR A 102 -4.76 3.67 4.36
N ILE A 103 -5.97 4.23 4.40
CA ILE A 103 -7.13 3.67 5.07
C ILE A 103 -8.19 3.40 4.02
N ILE A 104 -8.64 2.14 3.92
CA ILE A 104 -9.46 1.65 2.82
C ILE A 104 -10.70 0.96 3.39
N GLY A 105 -11.88 1.36 2.96
CA GLY A 105 -13.11 0.68 3.39
C GLY A 105 -14.38 1.36 2.93
N ARG A 106 -15.53 0.83 3.35
CA ARG A 106 -16.82 1.45 3.06
C ARG A 106 -17.05 2.60 4.02
N ASP A 107 -17.51 3.74 3.51
CA ASP A 107 -17.70 4.94 4.34
C ASP A 107 -18.60 4.66 5.55
N LYS A 108 -18.22 5.21 6.70
CA LYS A 108 -18.93 5.03 7.97
C LYS A 108 -18.84 6.29 8.81
N VAL A 109 -19.96 6.67 9.41
CA VAL A 109 -20.01 7.79 10.35
C VAL A 109 -19.03 7.54 11.50
N GLY A 110 -18.18 8.54 11.77
CA GLY A 110 -17.27 8.54 12.91
C GLY A 110 -15.91 7.87 12.70
N ILE A 111 -15.64 7.24 11.55
CA ILE A 111 -14.33 6.62 11.27
C ILE A 111 -13.18 7.62 11.38
N LEU A 112 -13.34 8.79 10.74
CA LEU A 112 -12.32 9.83 10.77
C LEU A 112 -12.05 10.30 12.20
N LYS A 113 -13.10 10.54 13.00
CA LYS A 113 -12.97 10.89 14.42
C LYS A 113 -12.22 9.81 15.20
N ALA A 114 -12.52 8.54 14.96
CA ALA A 114 -11.87 7.43 15.66
C ALA A 114 -10.37 7.38 15.36
N ILE A 115 -9.99 7.49 14.08
CA ILE A 115 -8.58 7.50 13.64
C ILE A 115 -7.85 8.72 14.17
N THR A 116 -8.42 9.92 14.02
CA THR A 116 -7.77 11.16 14.48
C THR A 116 -7.65 11.18 16.00
N ASN A 117 -8.62 10.65 16.74
CA ASN A 117 -8.53 10.52 18.19
C ASN A 117 -7.44 9.53 18.60
N ALA A 118 -7.32 8.39 17.91
CA ALA A 118 -6.26 7.43 18.15
C ALA A 118 -4.88 8.09 17.93
N LEU A 119 -4.68 8.76 16.78
CA LEU A 119 -3.44 9.51 16.49
C LEU A 119 -3.14 10.58 17.56
N ALA A 120 -4.15 11.37 17.95
CA ALA A 120 -3.99 12.41 18.96
C ALA A 120 -3.58 11.85 20.34
N ASN A 121 -4.06 10.66 20.73
CA ASN A 121 -3.66 10.00 21.98
C ASN A 121 -2.18 9.64 22.01
N PHE A 122 -1.57 9.41 20.84
CA PHE A 122 -0.13 9.19 20.68
C PHE A 122 0.67 10.48 20.51
N ARG A 123 0.00 11.65 20.52
CA ARG A 123 0.60 12.98 20.33
C ARG A 123 1.36 13.13 19.01
N VAL A 124 0.93 12.41 17.98
CA VAL A 124 1.43 12.59 16.62
C VAL A 124 0.58 13.59 15.84
N SER A 125 1.22 14.29 14.91
CA SER A 125 0.56 15.29 14.07
C SER A 125 0.25 14.73 12.69
N ILE A 126 -0.92 15.08 12.15
CA ILE A 126 -1.25 14.83 10.75
C ILE A 126 -0.81 16.05 9.95
N GLU A 127 0.20 15.88 9.10
CA GLU A 127 0.77 16.93 8.26
C GLU A 127 -0.09 17.18 7.02
N LYS A 128 -0.69 16.11 6.50
CA LYS A 128 -1.47 16.15 5.27
C LYS A 128 -2.49 15.03 5.27
N MET A 129 -3.66 15.30 4.71
CA MET A 129 -4.70 14.30 4.53
C MET A 129 -5.34 14.44 3.16
N HIS A 130 -5.30 13.38 2.37
CA HIS A 130 -5.86 13.33 1.02
C HIS A 130 -6.95 12.27 0.93
N HIS A 131 -8.06 12.64 0.31
CA HIS A 131 -9.10 11.70 -0.06
C HIS A 131 -8.87 11.26 -1.50
N ILE A 132 -8.68 9.97 -1.74
CA ILE A 132 -8.21 9.43 -3.02
C ILE A 132 -9.36 8.95 -3.90
N ALA A 133 -10.27 8.15 -3.36
CA ALA A 133 -11.33 7.52 -4.13
C ALA A 133 -12.66 7.55 -3.36
N ARG A 134 -13.74 7.77 -4.12
CA ARG A 134 -15.13 7.77 -3.66
C ARG A 134 -15.92 6.86 -4.60
N GLY A 135 -16.40 5.74 -4.09
CA GLY A 135 -17.10 4.72 -4.87
C GLY A 135 -17.47 3.54 -3.98
N GLU A 136 -17.24 2.32 -4.44
CA GLU A 136 -17.41 1.13 -3.59
C GLU A 136 -16.50 1.18 -2.35
N LEU A 137 -15.30 1.74 -2.50
CA LEU A 137 -14.34 1.98 -1.42
C LEU A 137 -14.08 3.47 -1.27
N VAL A 138 -14.04 3.91 -0.02
CA VAL A 138 -13.42 5.16 0.40
C VAL A 138 -11.98 4.87 0.74
N VAL A 139 -11.10 5.67 0.14
CA VAL A 139 -9.66 5.61 0.37
C VAL A 139 -9.17 6.97 0.83
N MET A 140 -8.50 6.99 1.97
CA MET A 140 -7.87 8.18 2.51
C MET A 140 -6.40 7.92 2.83
N GLU A 141 -5.56 8.91 2.57
CA GLU A 141 -4.16 8.90 2.98
C GLU A 141 -3.90 10.01 3.99
N LEU A 142 -3.21 9.67 5.08
CA LEU A 142 -2.75 10.60 6.09
C LEU A 142 -1.23 10.53 6.18
N TRP A 143 -0.55 11.65 5.99
CA TRP A 143 0.88 11.78 6.29
C TRP A 143 1.00 12.19 7.75
N VAL A 144 1.52 11.27 8.57
CA VAL A 144 1.61 11.40 10.01
C VAL A 144 3.08 11.60 10.38
N ASP A 145 3.38 12.68 11.08
CA ASP A 145 4.71 12.91 11.66
C ASP A 145 4.87 12.08 12.93
N ALA A 146 5.70 11.05 12.84
CA ALA A 146 6.03 10.13 13.92
C ALA A 146 7.40 10.44 14.55
N SER A 147 7.98 11.63 14.33
CA SER A 147 9.33 11.98 14.82
C SER A 147 9.47 11.94 16.33
N GLU A 148 8.40 12.25 17.07
CA GLU A 148 8.40 12.26 18.55
C GLU A 148 8.01 10.90 19.17
N LEU A 149 7.67 9.90 18.36
CA LEU A 149 7.33 8.57 18.85
C LEU A 149 8.57 7.75 19.19
N ARG A 150 8.54 7.12 20.36
CA ARG A 150 9.57 6.15 20.77
C ARG A 150 9.43 4.82 20.04
N ASP A 151 8.20 4.38 19.82
CA ASP A 151 7.89 3.08 19.23
C ASP A 151 6.73 3.22 18.25
N LEU A 152 7.04 3.09 16.95
CA LEU A 152 6.07 3.15 15.88
C LEU A 152 5.15 1.91 15.88
N ALA A 153 5.61 0.76 16.37
CA ALA A 153 4.83 -0.48 16.35
C ALA A 153 3.56 -0.35 17.22
N VAL A 154 3.66 0.32 18.37
CA VAL A 154 2.51 0.57 19.26
C VAL A 154 1.47 1.47 18.57
N LEU A 155 1.91 2.49 17.84
CA LEU A 155 0.99 3.33 17.06
C LEU A 155 0.33 2.51 15.95
N LYS A 156 1.11 1.71 15.19
CA LYS A 156 0.59 0.87 14.11
C LYS A 156 -0.50 -0.07 14.62
N ASP A 157 -0.24 -0.78 15.72
CA ASP A 157 -1.19 -1.72 16.33
C ASP A 157 -2.49 -1.01 16.77
N ALA A 158 -2.38 0.11 17.49
CA ALA A 158 -3.56 0.86 17.95
C ALA A 158 -4.45 1.35 16.79
N ILE A 159 -3.83 1.77 15.69
CA ILE A 159 -4.54 2.28 14.52
C ILE A 159 -5.15 1.12 13.73
N GLN A 160 -4.41 0.03 13.53
CA GLN A 160 -4.93 -1.19 12.91
C GLN A 160 -6.14 -1.74 13.68
N GLN A 161 -6.08 -1.80 15.02
CA GLN A 161 -7.22 -2.21 15.86
C GLN A 161 -8.41 -1.25 15.73
N THR A 162 -8.14 0.06 15.66
CA THR A 162 -9.17 1.08 15.46
C THR A 162 -9.88 0.87 14.12
N CYS A 163 -9.14 0.75 13.03
CA CYS A 163 -9.69 0.52 11.70
C CYS A 163 -10.45 -0.81 11.61
N LYS A 164 -9.92 -1.89 12.21
CA LYS A 164 -10.58 -3.20 12.28
C LYS A 164 -11.96 -3.12 12.93
N ARG A 165 -12.14 -2.33 14.01
CA ARG A 165 -13.46 -2.13 14.66
C ARG A 165 -14.49 -1.49 13.73
N PHE A 166 -14.05 -0.76 12.73
CA PHE A 166 -14.90 -0.13 11.72
C PHE A 166 -14.92 -0.89 10.39
N ASN A 167 -14.29 -2.07 10.28
CA ASN A 167 -14.11 -2.82 9.04
C ASN A 167 -13.38 -2.02 7.95
N PHE A 168 -12.38 -1.25 8.34
CA PHE A 168 -11.44 -0.60 7.44
C PHE A 168 -10.11 -1.37 7.44
N ASP A 169 -9.56 -1.49 6.25
CA ASP A 169 -8.19 -1.92 6.01
C ASP A 169 -7.23 -0.76 6.25
N THR A 170 -5.99 -1.09 6.59
CA THR A 170 -4.97 -0.10 6.90
C THR A 170 -3.60 -0.55 6.44
N ILE A 171 -2.91 0.37 5.80
CA ILE A 171 -1.52 0.25 5.38
C ILE A 171 -0.74 1.37 6.05
N ILE A 172 0.41 1.05 6.62
CA ILE A 172 1.29 2.04 7.24
C ILE A 172 2.73 1.82 6.75
N GLN A 173 3.19 2.74 5.92
CA GLN A 173 4.51 2.71 5.30
C GLN A 173 5.25 4.05 5.44
N PRO A 174 6.59 4.06 5.47
CA PRO A 174 7.34 5.31 5.48
C PRO A 174 7.10 6.11 4.18
N ASP A 175 7.08 7.44 4.28
CA ASP A 175 7.07 8.31 3.10
C ASP A 175 8.46 8.35 2.48
N SER A 176 8.77 7.32 1.71
CA SER A 176 10.07 7.12 1.07
C SER A 176 9.95 7.14 -0.46
N PRO A 177 11.04 7.42 -1.19
CA PRO A 177 11.03 7.32 -2.66
C PRO A 177 10.59 5.95 -3.18
N PHE A 178 10.82 4.88 -2.42
CA PHE A 178 10.44 3.51 -2.78
C PHE A 178 8.93 3.28 -2.77
N ARG A 179 8.16 4.08 -2.03
CA ARG A 179 6.69 4.04 -2.09
C ARG A 179 6.16 4.24 -3.52
N GLN A 180 6.85 5.06 -4.31
CA GLN A 180 6.45 5.38 -5.71
C GLN A 180 7.30 4.66 -6.76
N ARG A 181 8.35 3.92 -6.35
CA ARG A 181 9.31 3.28 -7.26
C ARG A 181 9.22 1.75 -7.24
N ARG A 182 8.09 1.19 -6.80
CA ARG A 182 7.86 -0.25 -6.92
C ARG A 182 7.81 -0.66 -8.38
N ARG A 183 8.40 -1.81 -8.72
CA ARG A 183 8.56 -2.31 -10.10
C ARG A 183 8.14 -3.77 -10.28
N LEU A 184 8.17 -4.57 -9.22
CA LEU A 184 7.78 -5.98 -9.23
C LEU A 184 6.70 -6.23 -8.19
N VAL A 185 5.62 -6.90 -8.59
CA VAL A 185 4.63 -7.45 -7.65
C VAL A 185 4.61 -8.97 -7.77
N VAL A 186 4.84 -9.62 -6.63
CA VAL A 186 4.82 -11.06 -6.47
C VAL A 186 3.55 -11.45 -5.72
N PHE A 187 2.78 -12.37 -6.27
CA PHE A 187 1.54 -12.85 -5.67
C PHE A 187 1.64 -14.33 -5.32
N ASP A 188 1.03 -14.72 -4.21
CA ASP A 188 0.52 -16.08 -4.08
C ASP A 188 -0.68 -16.32 -5.00
N MET A 189 -1.00 -17.58 -5.27
CA MET A 189 -2.12 -17.97 -6.12
C MET A 189 -3.37 -18.29 -5.30
N ASP A 190 -3.34 -19.38 -4.53
CA ASP A 190 -4.47 -19.88 -3.77
C ASP A 190 -4.89 -18.83 -2.73
N ARG A 191 -6.20 -18.61 -2.57
CA ARG A 191 -6.79 -17.59 -1.67
C ARG A 191 -6.29 -16.14 -1.82
N THR A 192 -5.50 -15.86 -2.85
CA THR A 192 -4.96 -14.53 -3.17
C THR A 192 -5.44 -14.10 -4.56
N ILE A 193 -4.89 -14.65 -5.64
CA ILE A 193 -5.34 -14.36 -7.02
C ILE A 193 -6.63 -15.13 -7.36
N ILE A 194 -6.80 -16.32 -6.80
CA ILE A 194 -8.01 -17.12 -6.91
C ILE A 194 -8.67 -17.30 -5.54
N GLU A 195 -9.98 -17.51 -5.49
CA GLU A 195 -10.72 -17.58 -4.23
C GLU A 195 -10.55 -18.91 -3.49
N ASN A 196 -10.24 -19.98 -4.22
CA ASN A 196 -10.24 -21.35 -3.74
C ASN A 196 -8.82 -21.89 -3.54
N GLU A 197 -8.72 -23.00 -2.82
CA GLU A 197 -7.53 -23.85 -2.74
C GLU A 197 -7.60 -24.91 -3.84
N VAL A 198 -6.67 -24.91 -4.79
CA VAL A 198 -6.69 -25.87 -5.92
C VAL A 198 -6.64 -27.32 -5.44
N ILE A 199 -5.87 -27.61 -4.39
CA ILE A 199 -5.75 -28.97 -3.87
C ILE A 199 -7.07 -29.50 -3.30
N ASP A 200 -7.91 -28.63 -2.75
CA ASP A 200 -9.23 -29.01 -2.22
C ASP A 200 -10.20 -29.32 -3.37
N GLU A 201 -10.14 -28.58 -4.47
CA GLU A 201 -10.94 -28.86 -5.68
C GLU A 201 -10.52 -30.18 -6.35
N LEU A 202 -9.21 -30.45 -6.44
CA LEU A 202 -8.71 -31.76 -6.90
C LEU A 202 -9.13 -32.89 -5.96
N ALA A 203 -9.10 -32.66 -4.65
CA ALA A 203 -9.51 -33.67 -3.67
C ALA A 203 -11.01 -33.98 -3.74
N LYS A 204 -11.85 -32.99 -4.06
CA LYS A 204 -13.28 -33.20 -4.35
C LYS A 204 -13.45 -34.05 -5.61
N ALA A 205 -12.75 -33.71 -6.69
CA ALA A 205 -12.78 -34.49 -7.93
C ALA A 205 -12.30 -35.94 -7.73
N ALA A 206 -11.33 -36.15 -6.83
CA ALA A 206 -10.83 -37.47 -6.45
C ALA A 206 -11.68 -38.19 -5.37
N ASN A 207 -12.78 -37.60 -4.89
CA ASN A 207 -13.61 -38.14 -3.79
C ASN A 207 -12.83 -38.39 -2.47
N VAL A 208 -11.76 -37.63 -2.23
CA VAL A 208 -10.91 -37.71 -1.02
C VAL A 208 -10.89 -36.41 -0.21
N GLY A 209 -11.76 -35.44 -0.54
CA GLY A 209 -11.82 -34.11 0.10
C GLY A 209 -11.81 -34.14 1.62
N LYS A 210 -12.57 -35.05 2.26
CA LYS A 210 -12.61 -35.17 3.73
C LYS A 210 -11.23 -35.51 4.31
N LYS A 211 -10.52 -36.47 3.71
CA LYS A 211 -9.18 -36.90 4.17
C LYS A 211 -8.14 -35.78 3.98
N VAL A 212 -8.23 -35.05 2.87
CA VAL A 212 -7.34 -33.90 2.60
C VAL A 212 -7.59 -32.77 3.61
N SER A 213 -8.84 -32.49 3.94
CA SER A 213 -9.21 -31.50 4.95
C SER A 213 -8.69 -31.87 6.35
N GLU A 214 -8.78 -33.15 6.75
CA GLU A 214 -8.23 -33.65 8.01
C GLU A 214 -6.71 -33.43 8.12
N ILE A 215 -5.95 -33.71 7.04
CA ILE A 215 -4.50 -33.48 6.99
C ILE A 215 -4.18 -31.99 7.03
N THR A 216 -4.93 -31.17 6.26
CA THR A 216 -4.75 -29.72 6.23
C THR A 216 -4.96 -29.11 7.61
N SER A 217 -5.96 -29.58 8.35
CA SER A 217 -6.28 -29.10 9.69
C SER A 217 -5.15 -29.38 10.68
N LYS A 218 -4.55 -30.58 10.62
CA LYS A 218 -3.36 -30.93 11.42
C LYS A 218 -2.15 -30.08 11.10
N ALA A 219 -1.90 -29.82 9.81
CA ALA A 219 -0.80 -28.95 9.39
C ALA A 219 -0.99 -27.51 9.88
N MET A 220 -2.21 -26.97 9.80
CA MET A 220 -2.53 -25.64 10.32
C MET A 220 -2.46 -25.57 11.86
N ALA A 221 -2.66 -26.69 12.56
CA ALA A 221 -2.44 -26.81 14.00
C ALA A 221 -0.97 -26.95 14.40
N GLY A 222 -0.04 -27.02 13.43
CA GLY A 222 1.39 -27.22 13.68
C GLY A 222 1.77 -28.67 14.02
N GLU A 223 0.86 -29.63 13.83
CA GLU A 223 1.11 -31.06 14.10
C GLU A 223 1.85 -31.76 12.96
N LEU A 224 1.90 -31.15 11.77
CA LEU A 224 2.58 -31.68 10.58
C LEU A 224 3.38 -30.57 9.89
N GLU A 225 4.62 -30.89 9.54
CA GLU A 225 5.47 -30.02 8.73
C GLU A 225 4.87 -29.81 7.33
N TYR A 226 5.06 -28.63 6.74
CA TYR A 226 4.40 -28.23 5.50
C TYR A 226 4.66 -29.21 4.35
N LYS A 227 5.94 -29.60 4.16
CA LYS A 227 6.36 -30.54 3.12
C LYS A 227 5.73 -31.92 3.30
N GLU A 228 5.64 -32.39 4.54
CA GLU A 228 5.05 -33.69 4.86
C GLU A 228 3.53 -33.67 4.63
N SER A 229 2.86 -32.61 5.09
CA SER A 229 1.44 -32.38 4.86
C SER A 229 1.11 -32.32 3.37
N LEU A 230 1.88 -31.58 2.57
CA LEU A 230 1.66 -31.50 1.12
C LEU A 230 1.83 -32.87 0.46
N ARG A 231 2.91 -33.61 0.76
CA ARG A 231 3.11 -34.97 0.23
C ARG A 231 1.97 -35.91 0.62
N ALA A 232 1.51 -35.86 1.87
CA ALA A 232 0.41 -36.68 2.33
C ALA A 232 -0.91 -36.37 1.62
N ARG A 233 -1.21 -35.09 1.35
CA ARG A 233 -2.40 -34.67 0.59
C ARG A 233 -2.29 -35.08 -0.88
N VAL A 234 -1.14 -34.87 -1.52
CA VAL A 234 -0.89 -35.26 -2.91
C VAL A 234 -1.00 -36.77 -3.10
N LYS A 235 -0.53 -37.57 -2.15
CA LYS A 235 -0.65 -39.03 -2.17
C LYS A 235 -2.10 -39.52 -2.24
N LEU A 236 -3.04 -38.78 -1.65
CA LEU A 236 -4.47 -39.10 -1.72
C LEU A 236 -5.07 -38.86 -3.13
N LEU A 237 -4.41 -38.06 -3.97
CA LEU A 237 -4.83 -37.78 -5.35
C LEU A 237 -4.38 -38.87 -6.33
N LYS A 238 -3.64 -39.90 -5.87
CA LYS A 238 -3.19 -41.00 -6.71
C LYS A 238 -4.37 -41.67 -7.43
N GLY A 239 -4.26 -41.80 -8.75
CA GLY A 239 -5.32 -42.38 -9.58
C GLY A 239 -6.28 -41.35 -10.20
N LEU A 240 -6.16 -40.08 -9.83
CA LEU A 240 -6.95 -39.01 -10.46
C LEU A 240 -6.53 -38.84 -11.94
N SER A 241 -7.51 -38.82 -12.85
CA SER A 241 -7.25 -38.52 -14.27
C SER A 241 -6.84 -37.05 -14.43
N ALA A 242 -5.79 -36.81 -15.23
CA ALA A 242 -5.36 -35.46 -15.60
C ALA A 242 -6.40 -34.71 -16.44
N ASP A 243 -7.33 -35.41 -17.10
CA ASP A 243 -8.40 -34.77 -17.88
C ASP A 243 -9.29 -33.88 -17.00
N LEU A 244 -9.49 -34.27 -15.73
CA LEU A 244 -10.27 -33.50 -14.76
C LEU A 244 -9.59 -32.19 -14.36
N PHE A 245 -8.30 -32.01 -14.65
CA PHE A 245 -7.61 -30.77 -14.34
C PHE A 245 -8.16 -29.61 -15.18
N HIS A 246 -8.59 -29.89 -16.42
CA HIS A 246 -9.23 -28.89 -17.26
C HIS A 246 -10.54 -28.39 -16.62
N ASP A 247 -11.38 -29.30 -16.14
CA ASP A 247 -12.65 -28.95 -15.51
C ASP A 247 -12.45 -28.15 -14.22
N VAL A 248 -11.48 -28.55 -13.38
CA VAL A 248 -11.11 -27.78 -12.18
C VAL A 248 -10.61 -26.39 -12.57
N ALA A 249 -9.79 -26.28 -13.63
CA ALA A 249 -9.23 -25.02 -14.06
C ALA A 249 -10.29 -24.04 -14.61
N GLN A 250 -11.28 -24.54 -15.37
CA GLN A 250 -12.40 -23.73 -15.89
C GLN A 250 -13.27 -23.15 -14.76
N ASN A 251 -13.38 -23.88 -13.64
CA ASN A 251 -14.17 -23.46 -12.49
C ASN A 251 -13.40 -22.59 -11.49
N MET A 252 -12.11 -22.29 -11.74
CA MET A 252 -11.33 -21.39 -10.88
C MET A 252 -11.90 -19.97 -10.94
N LYS A 253 -12.39 -19.51 -9.79
CA LYS A 253 -12.86 -18.14 -9.60
C LYS A 253 -11.68 -17.25 -9.24
N LEU A 254 -11.48 -16.20 -10.04
CA LEU A 254 -10.54 -15.14 -9.70
C LEU A 254 -11.09 -14.34 -8.53
N THR A 255 -10.20 -13.93 -7.63
CA THR A 255 -10.53 -12.96 -6.58
C THR A 255 -11.04 -11.67 -7.22
N HIS A 256 -12.08 -11.07 -6.63
CA HIS A 256 -12.63 -9.81 -7.13
C HIS A 256 -11.53 -8.75 -7.27
N GLY A 257 -11.47 -8.10 -8.43
CA GLY A 257 -10.45 -7.11 -8.78
C GLY A 257 -9.12 -7.67 -9.27
N ALA A 258 -8.85 -8.98 -9.21
CA ALA A 258 -7.57 -9.56 -9.64
C ALA A 258 -7.21 -9.20 -11.10
N GLN A 259 -8.19 -9.32 -12.01
CA GLN A 259 -7.98 -9.01 -13.43
C GLN A 259 -7.73 -7.51 -13.67
N ASP A 260 -8.44 -6.63 -12.98
CA ASP A 260 -8.25 -5.19 -13.12
C ASP A 260 -6.90 -4.76 -12.57
N VAL A 261 -6.55 -5.26 -11.39
CA VAL A 261 -5.29 -4.95 -10.71
C VAL A 261 -4.10 -5.41 -11.54
N THR A 262 -4.10 -6.66 -12.01
CA THR A 262 -3.01 -7.17 -12.85
C THR A 262 -2.88 -6.38 -14.15
N ARG A 263 -3.99 -6.08 -14.84
CA ARG A 263 -3.99 -5.24 -16.04
C ARG A 263 -3.42 -3.84 -15.75
N THR A 264 -3.93 -3.13 -14.75
CA THR A 264 -3.46 -1.79 -14.40
C THR A 264 -1.98 -1.80 -14.01
N LEU A 265 -1.52 -2.79 -13.26
CA LEU A 265 -0.09 -2.92 -12.91
C LEU A 265 0.78 -3.12 -14.16
N LYS A 266 0.33 -3.94 -15.13
CA LYS A 266 1.05 -4.10 -16.41
C LYS A 266 1.10 -2.80 -17.20
N GLU A 267 0.01 -2.05 -17.27
CA GLU A 267 -0.04 -0.72 -17.92
C GLU A 267 0.90 0.29 -17.26
N LEU A 268 1.06 0.19 -15.94
CA LEU A 268 2.02 0.99 -15.17
C LEU A 268 3.48 0.48 -15.29
N GLY A 269 3.72 -0.57 -16.06
CA GLY A 269 5.05 -1.11 -16.34
C GLY A 269 5.60 -2.05 -15.27
N PHE A 270 4.77 -2.56 -14.36
CA PHE A 270 5.20 -3.56 -13.39
C PHE A 270 5.49 -4.91 -14.04
N LYS A 271 6.48 -5.60 -13.50
CA LYS A 271 6.63 -7.04 -13.64
C LYS A 271 5.73 -7.76 -12.65
N LEU A 272 5.10 -8.83 -13.11
CA LEU A 272 4.21 -9.64 -12.27
C LEU A 272 4.75 -11.07 -12.16
N ALA A 273 4.81 -11.58 -10.94
CA ALA A 273 5.20 -12.96 -10.66
C ALA A 273 4.13 -13.67 -9.81
N LEU A 274 3.89 -14.94 -10.14
CA LEU A 274 3.04 -15.83 -9.36
C LEU A 274 3.92 -16.92 -8.72
N ILE A 275 4.03 -16.92 -7.40
CA ILE A 275 4.80 -17.93 -6.65
C ILE A 275 3.86 -18.67 -5.71
N SER A 276 3.53 -19.92 -6.07
CA SER A 276 2.48 -20.69 -5.42
C SER A 276 3.01 -21.97 -4.76
N GLY A 277 2.40 -22.32 -3.62
CA GLY A 277 2.51 -23.66 -3.04
C GLY A 277 1.55 -24.68 -3.67
N GLY A 278 0.65 -24.23 -4.55
CA GLY A 278 -0.23 -25.05 -5.37
C GLY A 278 0.50 -25.66 -6.57
N PHE A 279 -0.24 -25.96 -7.64
CA PHE A 279 0.28 -26.76 -8.75
C PHE A 279 0.49 -25.98 -10.07
N TYR A 280 1.60 -26.27 -10.75
CA TYR A 280 2.08 -25.57 -11.95
C TYR A 280 1.06 -25.54 -13.08
N TYR A 281 0.33 -26.62 -13.32
CA TYR A 281 -0.70 -26.66 -14.36
C TYR A 281 -1.71 -25.51 -14.20
N PHE A 282 -2.22 -25.30 -12.98
CA PHE A 282 -3.22 -24.26 -12.69
C PHE A 282 -2.59 -22.87 -12.63
N ALA A 283 -1.41 -22.75 -12.02
CA ALA A 283 -0.67 -21.50 -11.97
C ALA A 283 -0.32 -20.98 -13.37
N ASN A 284 0.02 -21.88 -14.31
CA ASN A 284 0.30 -21.51 -15.69
C ASN A 284 -0.97 -21.02 -16.42
N ILE A 285 -2.15 -21.61 -16.15
CA ILE A 285 -3.41 -21.10 -16.70
C ILE A 285 -3.72 -19.69 -16.18
N VAL A 286 -3.52 -19.45 -14.87
CA VAL A 286 -3.67 -18.12 -14.27
C VAL A 286 -2.68 -17.12 -14.89
N LYS A 287 -1.43 -17.55 -15.11
CA LYS A 287 -0.41 -16.74 -15.77
C LYS A 287 -0.85 -16.30 -17.16
N GLU A 288 -1.26 -17.24 -18.01
CA GLU A 288 -1.69 -16.92 -19.39
C GLU A 288 -2.96 -16.05 -19.40
N ARG A 289 -3.91 -16.31 -18.49
CA ARG A 289 -5.17 -15.56 -18.39
C ARG A 289 -4.96 -14.11 -17.94
N LEU A 290 -3.99 -13.85 -17.06
CA LEU A 290 -3.79 -12.54 -16.41
C LEU A 290 -2.49 -11.83 -16.85
N GLY A 291 -1.69 -12.45 -17.71
CA GLY A 291 -0.47 -11.85 -18.27
C GLY A 291 0.69 -11.74 -17.29
N PHE A 292 0.84 -12.71 -16.38
CA PHE A 292 2.02 -12.76 -15.48
C PHE A 292 3.30 -13.05 -16.27
N ASP A 293 4.40 -12.39 -15.90
CA ASP A 293 5.71 -12.56 -16.53
C ASP A 293 6.41 -13.84 -16.01
N TYR A 294 6.17 -14.19 -14.74
CA TYR A 294 6.80 -15.31 -14.05
C TYR A 294 5.77 -16.21 -13.38
N VAL A 295 6.01 -17.52 -13.40
CA VAL A 295 5.22 -18.50 -12.65
C VAL A 295 6.13 -19.57 -12.05
N TYR A 296 5.94 -19.84 -10.75
CA TYR A 296 6.62 -20.89 -10.01
C TYR A 296 5.59 -21.59 -9.12
N ALA A 297 5.50 -22.92 -9.23
CA ALA A 297 4.55 -23.73 -8.46
C ALA A 297 5.06 -25.18 -8.37
N ASN A 298 4.49 -25.97 -7.47
CA ASN A 298 4.80 -27.40 -7.37
C ASN A 298 4.28 -28.16 -8.61
N GLU A 299 4.95 -29.23 -9.02
CA GLU A 299 4.49 -30.01 -10.18
C GLU A 299 4.03 -31.41 -9.74
N LEU A 300 2.79 -31.78 -10.08
CA LEU A 300 2.30 -33.13 -9.86
C LEU A 300 2.96 -34.10 -10.85
N GLU A 301 3.42 -35.25 -10.36
CA GLU A 301 3.86 -36.31 -11.26
C GLU A 301 2.63 -36.99 -11.89
N ILE A 302 2.59 -36.97 -13.23
CA ILE A 302 1.56 -37.59 -14.06
C ILE A 302 2.25 -38.62 -14.96
N LYS A 303 1.74 -39.84 -14.97
CA LYS A 303 2.16 -40.93 -15.87
C LYS A 303 0.93 -41.52 -16.54
N ASP A 304 1.00 -41.71 -17.85
CA ASP A 304 -0.10 -42.28 -18.65
C ASP A 304 -1.45 -41.55 -18.44
N GLY A 305 -1.40 -40.23 -18.28
CA GLY A 305 -2.59 -39.39 -18.06
C GLY A 305 -3.15 -39.44 -16.63
N VAL A 306 -2.47 -40.07 -15.68
CA VAL A 306 -2.96 -40.26 -14.30
C VAL A 306 -1.96 -39.73 -13.27
N VAL A 307 -2.47 -39.07 -12.23
CA VAL A 307 -1.68 -38.58 -11.09
C VAL A 307 -1.12 -39.76 -10.29
N THR A 308 0.20 -39.79 -10.08
CA THR A 308 0.87 -40.90 -9.40
C THR A 308 0.79 -40.81 -7.87
N GLY A 309 0.45 -39.62 -7.35
CA GLY A 309 0.46 -39.30 -5.92
C GLY A 309 1.80 -38.73 -5.42
N GLU A 310 2.72 -38.40 -6.33
CA GLU A 310 4.04 -37.83 -6.03
C GLU A 310 4.20 -36.44 -6.66
N LEU A 311 5.17 -35.68 -6.15
CA LEU A 311 5.58 -34.37 -6.68
C LEU A 311 6.89 -34.52 -7.47
N LYS A 312 7.02 -33.77 -8.57
CA LYS A 312 8.27 -33.61 -9.29
C LYS A 312 9.09 -32.48 -8.68
N GLY A 313 10.40 -32.70 -8.57
CA GLY A 313 11.35 -31.68 -8.14
C GLY A 313 11.20 -31.25 -6.67
N PRO A 314 11.86 -30.14 -6.29
CA PRO A 314 11.77 -29.60 -4.94
C PRO A 314 10.40 -28.96 -4.67
N ILE A 315 9.96 -29.03 -3.40
CA ILE A 315 8.71 -28.40 -2.96
C ILE A 315 8.92 -26.91 -2.75
N ILE A 316 7.98 -26.10 -3.24
CA ILE A 316 7.89 -24.67 -2.98
C ILE A 316 7.22 -24.46 -1.61
N ASP A 317 8.05 -24.34 -0.58
CA ASP A 317 7.69 -23.93 0.77
C ASP A 317 8.01 -22.44 1.02
N ALA A 318 7.89 -21.97 2.25
CA ALA A 318 8.16 -20.57 2.60
C ALA A 318 9.58 -20.10 2.24
N GLU A 319 10.58 -20.94 2.49
CA GLU A 319 11.97 -20.62 2.15
C GLU A 319 12.17 -20.54 0.64
N ALA A 320 11.60 -21.48 -0.11
CA ALA A 320 11.62 -21.47 -1.56
C ALA A 320 10.92 -20.23 -2.12
N LYS A 321 9.75 -19.83 -1.60
CA LYS A 321 9.08 -18.60 -2.04
C LYS A 321 9.96 -17.37 -1.82
N GLY A 322 10.57 -17.26 -0.65
CA GLY A 322 11.49 -16.17 -0.32
C GLY A 322 12.74 -16.13 -1.22
N ARG A 323 13.30 -17.29 -1.57
CA ARG A 323 14.44 -17.42 -2.49
C ARG A 323 14.04 -17.06 -3.93
N ILE A 324 12.94 -17.59 -4.44
CA ILE A 324 12.46 -17.31 -5.80
C ILE A 324 12.17 -15.82 -5.98
N LEU A 325 11.58 -15.16 -4.99
CA LEU A 325 11.37 -13.70 -5.02
C LEU A 325 12.69 -12.94 -5.24
N LYS A 326 13.76 -13.33 -4.53
CA LYS A 326 15.10 -12.73 -4.68
C LYS A 326 15.67 -13.00 -6.08
N GLU A 327 15.56 -14.23 -6.56
CA GLU A 327 16.03 -14.62 -7.91
C GLU A 327 15.34 -13.80 -9.02
N ILE A 328 14.03 -13.55 -8.89
CA ILE A 328 13.30 -12.71 -9.86
C ILE A 328 13.75 -11.25 -9.75
N ALA A 329 13.89 -10.71 -8.54
CA ALA A 329 14.36 -9.34 -8.33
C ALA A 329 15.76 -9.12 -8.94
N GLU A 330 16.69 -10.04 -8.68
CA GLU A 330 18.03 -10.02 -9.26
C GLU A 330 18.00 -10.09 -10.79
N LYS A 331 17.16 -10.97 -11.35
CA LYS A 331 16.99 -11.10 -12.81
C LYS A 331 16.48 -9.82 -13.47
N GLU A 332 15.60 -9.09 -12.79
CA GLU A 332 15.05 -7.80 -13.26
C GLU A 332 15.94 -6.60 -12.90
N GLY A 333 17.06 -6.81 -12.20
CA GLY A 333 17.97 -5.74 -11.77
C GLY A 333 17.37 -4.81 -10.71
N LEU A 334 16.46 -5.33 -9.89
CA LEU A 334 15.73 -4.59 -8.87
C LEU A 334 16.30 -4.84 -7.47
N THR A 335 16.26 -3.84 -6.60
CA THR A 335 16.46 -4.07 -5.17
C THR A 335 15.18 -4.62 -4.54
N LEU A 336 15.29 -5.27 -3.38
CA LEU A 336 14.11 -5.74 -2.65
C LEU A 336 13.17 -4.61 -2.22
N ASP A 337 13.70 -3.39 -2.03
CA ASP A 337 12.91 -2.17 -1.77
C ASP A 337 12.01 -1.76 -2.95
N GLU A 338 12.18 -2.35 -4.13
CA GLU A 338 11.32 -2.13 -5.30
C GLU A 338 10.29 -3.26 -5.49
N VAL A 339 10.33 -4.28 -4.65
CA VAL A 339 9.46 -5.47 -4.72
C VAL A 339 8.30 -5.36 -3.74
N VAL A 340 7.13 -5.80 -4.19
CA VAL A 340 5.91 -5.95 -3.40
C VAL A 340 5.55 -7.43 -3.37
N ALA A 341 5.20 -7.96 -2.20
CA ALA A 341 4.73 -9.34 -2.05
C ALA A 341 3.30 -9.36 -1.48
N VAL A 342 2.42 -10.18 -2.05
CA VAL A 342 1.02 -10.31 -1.63
C VAL A 342 0.71 -11.78 -1.38
N GLY A 343 0.18 -12.11 -0.20
CA GLY A 343 -0.19 -13.48 0.16
C GLY A 343 -1.14 -13.54 1.36
N ASP A 344 -1.66 -14.74 1.67
CA ASP A 344 -2.65 -14.96 2.74
C ASP A 344 -2.16 -15.93 3.84
N GLY A 345 -1.21 -16.81 3.51
CA GLY A 345 -0.82 -17.95 4.32
C GLY A 345 0.50 -17.78 5.08
N SER A 346 0.74 -18.65 6.08
CA SER A 346 2.04 -18.69 6.78
C SER A 346 3.20 -19.08 5.88
N ASN A 347 2.94 -19.82 4.79
CA ASN A 347 3.91 -20.14 3.76
C ASN A 347 4.40 -18.91 2.97
N ASP A 348 3.76 -17.75 3.11
CA ASP A 348 4.19 -16.50 2.47
C ASP A 348 5.07 -15.64 3.38
N GLU A 349 5.24 -16.02 4.65
CA GLU A 349 5.91 -15.20 5.68
C GLU A 349 7.30 -14.71 5.24
N ILE A 350 8.14 -15.61 4.72
CA ILE A 350 9.50 -15.26 4.29
C ILE A 350 9.47 -14.41 3.02
N MET A 351 8.53 -14.67 2.10
CA MET A 351 8.35 -13.88 0.88
C MET A 351 7.96 -12.44 1.22
N LEU A 352 7.00 -12.26 2.12
CA LEU A 352 6.56 -10.92 2.58
C LEU A 352 7.68 -10.19 3.33
N LYS A 353 8.40 -10.86 4.23
CA LYS A 353 9.51 -10.25 4.97
C LYS A 353 10.69 -9.84 4.08
N ASN A 354 10.92 -10.57 2.98
CA ASN A 354 12.00 -10.27 2.06
C ASN A 354 11.65 -9.12 1.11
N ALA A 355 10.37 -8.93 0.77
CA ALA A 355 9.95 -7.80 -0.05
C ALA A 355 10.08 -6.51 0.76
N GLY A 356 10.41 -5.39 0.09
CA GLY A 356 10.40 -4.09 0.75
C GLY A 356 9.01 -3.59 1.07
N PHE A 357 7.96 -4.31 0.66
CA PHE A 357 6.58 -4.06 1.05
C PHE A 357 5.72 -5.34 0.94
N GLY A 358 5.44 -5.94 2.09
CA GLY A 358 4.62 -7.15 2.21
C GLY A 358 3.17 -6.83 2.57
N ILE A 359 2.22 -7.39 1.83
CA ILE A 359 0.78 -7.19 2.01
C ILE A 359 0.11 -8.51 2.35
N ALA A 360 -0.49 -8.58 3.52
CA ALA A 360 -1.35 -9.68 3.94
C ALA A 360 -2.75 -9.49 3.36
N PHE A 361 -3.14 -10.32 2.39
CA PHE A 361 -4.45 -10.30 1.76
C PHE A 361 -5.35 -11.37 2.36
N ASN A 362 -6.46 -10.97 2.99
CA ASN A 362 -7.42 -11.83 3.70
C ASN A 362 -6.74 -12.91 4.58
N ALA A 363 -5.61 -12.53 5.18
CA ALA A 363 -4.64 -13.49 5.69
C ALA A 363 -4.95 -14.03 7.09
N HIS A 364 -4.33 -15.14 7.45
CA HIS A 364 -4.28 -15.62 8.82
C HIS A 364 -3.51 -14.66 9.75
N ASP A 365 -3.83 -14.67 11.04
CA ASP A 365 -3.27 -13.70 12.00
C ASP A 365 -1.74 -13.78 12.15
N ILE A 366 -1.14 -14.92 11.83
CA ILE A 366 0.32 -15.07 11.80
C ILE A 366 0.98 -14.21 10.72
N LEU A 367 0.41 -14.18 9.51
CA LEU A 367 0.95 -13.39 8.41
C LEU A 367 0.68 -11.89 8.62
N LYS A 368 -0.48 -11.55 9.20
CA LYS A 368 -0.83 -10.15 9.53
C LYS A 368 0.19 -9.46 10.45
N LYS A 369 0.86 -10.22 11.33
CA LYS A 369 1.87 -9.70 12.27
C LYS A 369 3.20 -9.33 11.61
N VAL A 370 3.48 -9.90 10.44
CA VAL A 370 4.75 -9.70 9.72
C VAL A 370 4.60 -8.80 8.49
N ALA A 371 3.37 -8.60 8.02
CA ALA A 371 3.08 -7.77 6.85
C ALA A 371 3.12 -6.27 7.19
N ASP A 372 3.56 -5.47 6.21
CA ASP A 372 3.57 -4.00 6.29
C ASP A 372 2.16 -3.40 6.10
N GLY A 373 1.32 -4.10 5.34
CA GLY A 373 -0.07 -3.71 5.06
C GLY A 373 -1.03 -4.89 5.13
N GLN A 374 -2.30 -4.59 5.40
CA GLN A 374 -3.36 -5.60 5.45
C GLN A 374 -4.52 -5.15 4.57
N LEU A 375 -5.00 -6.07 3.73
CA LEU A 375 -6.21 -5.93 2.93
C LEU A 375 -7.13 -7.10 3.31
N THR A 376 -8.18 -6.84 4.08
CA THR A 376 -9.07 -7.88 4.63
C THR A 376 -10.36 -8.02 3.85
N GLN A 377 -10.68 -7.04 3.00
CA GLN A 377 -11.80 -7.19 2.07
C GLN A 377 -11.39 -8.17 0.97
N LYS A 378 -12.31 -9.05 0.55
CA LYS A 378 -12.12 -9.98 -0.60
C LYS A 378 -12.14 -9.22 -1.93
N ASN A 379 -11.36 -8.15 -2.01
CA ASN A 379 -11.27 -7.25 -3.15
C ASN A 379 -9.81 -6.77 -3.27
N LEU A 380 -9.15 -7.16 -4.36
CA LEU A 380 -7.77 -6.80 -4.62
C LEU A 380 -7.59 -5.34 -5.09
N HIS A 381 -8.64 -4.61 -5.45
CA HIS A 381 -8.53 -3.19 -5.87
C HIS A 381 -7.81 -2.32 -4.84
N GLY A 382 -7.93 -2.68 -3.54
CA GLY A 382 -7.18 -2.07 -2.44
C GLY A 382 -5.66 -1.97 -2.68
N LEU A 383 -5.10 -2.95 -3.40
CA LEU A 383 -3.68 -3.04 -3.72
C LEU A 383 -3.18 -1.84 -4.53
N LEU A 384 -3.96 -1.36 -5.50
CA LEU A 384 -3.54 -0.23 -6.34
C LEU A 384 -3.29 1.02 -5.48
N PHE A 385 -4.15 1.26 -4.50
CA PHE A 385 -4.00 2.38 -3.56
C PHE A 385 -2.79 2.22 -2.65
N CYS A 386 -2.43 1.00 -2.27
CA CYS A 386 -1.21 0.73 -1.50
C CYS A 386 0.05 1.16 -2.26
N LEU A 387 -0.02 1.09 -3.60
CA LEU A 387 1.07 1.41 -4.53
C LEU A 387 1.02 2.86 -5.04
N GLY A 388 0.21 3.71 -4.40
CA GLY A 388 0.15 5.14 -4.70
C GLY A 388 -0.74 5.51 -5.88
N ALA A 389 -1.62 4.61 -6.35
CA ALA A 389 -2.66 4.98 -7.30
C ALA A 389 -3.55 6.08 -6.73
N THR A 390 -3.75 7.16 -7.50
CA THR A 390 -4.64 8.27 -7.12
C THR A 390 -5.92 8.21 -7.97
N GLY A 391 -7.09 8.22 -7.34
CA GLY A 391 -8.35 7.81 -7.95
C GLY A 391 -8.95 8.82 -8.93
N GLN A 392 -9.08 8.42 -10.19
CA GLN A 392 -10.28 8.48 -11.06
C GLN A 392 -9.99 7.85 -12.45
N ASN A 393 -8.71 7.82 -12.87
CA ASN A 393 -8.31 7.29 -14.19
C ASN A 393 -7.72 5.87 -14.17
N GLN A 394 -7.61 5.21 -13.00
CA GLN A 394 -6.84 3.96 -12.85
C GLN A 394 -7.65 2.73 -12.40
N ILE A 395 -8.94 2.91 -12.10
CA ILE A 395 -9.89 1.81 -11.90
C ILE A 395 -10.97 2.01 -12.96
N PRO A 396 -11.07 1.14 -13.97
CA PRO A 396 -12.11 1.28 -14.98
C PRO A 396 -13.48 1.22 -14.31
N ASP A 397 -14.36 2.16 -14.67
CA ASP A 397 -15.75 2.15 -14.27
C ASP A 397 -16.39 0.83 -14.74
N THR A 398 -16.66 -0.07 -13.81
CA THR A 398 -17.38 -1.32 -14.05
C THR A 398 -18.86 -1.10 -14.39
N ALA A 399 -19.30 0.16 -14.51
CA ALA A 399 -20.67 0.56 -14.83
C ALA A 399 -20.98 0.67 -16.34
N SER A 400 -20.06 0.31 -17.24
CA SER A 400 -20.27 0.42 -18.70
C SER A 400 -20.41 -0.91 -19.46
N ALA A 401 -20.62 -2.03 -18.76
CA ALA A 401 -21.00 -3.29 -19.39
C ALA A 401 -22.46 -3.64 -19.02
N SER A 402 -23.39 -3.03 -19.75
CA SER A 402 -24.79 -3.44 -19.84
C SER A 402 -25.10 -3.92 -21.24
#